data_AF-A0A2D7W7R7-F1
#
_entry.id   AF-A0A2D7W7R7-F1
#
_cell.length_a   1.000
_cell.length_b   1.000
_cell.length_c   1.000
_cell.angle_alpha   90.00
_cell.angle_beta   90.00
_cell.angle_gamma   90.00
#
_symmetry.space_group_name_H-M   'P 1'
#
loop_
_entity.id
_entity.type
_entity.pdbx_description
1 polymer ?
#
loop_
_entity_poly.entity_id
_entity_poly.type
_entity_poly.pdbx_seq_one_letter_code
_entity_poly.pdbx_strand_id
1 'polypeptide(L)'
;MVGTGLMLILILSYAVYSNTVDSEYYGYETTNTNEILELQLEENGSADWYATTKSAITWINVSIENAPLEDLTVVIESQGIESEWYYSPNLGIKDADNFVCNEPQSDYSGLLDTCEYSSKHSILMENGSLLIKGRVSLNLPIQGKGYIESENIENAENFIKSVIRDENKTRTWTISILRDGEIISSEGIEINAEITTHDFVSIEQFKLNPIQETAYSFASLAGCFFLVLVIPLMIYYSSIYREKRNEEIRLSAKK
;
A
#
# COMPACT_ATOMS: atom_id res chain seq x y z
N MET A 1 5.07 14.27 47.06
CA MET A 1 5.53 13.98 45.67
C MET A 1 5.04 12.64 45.13
N VAL A 2 4.73 11.62 45.95
CA VAL A 2 4.20 10.32 45.45
C VAL A 2 2.75 10.43 44.93
N GLY A 3 1.91 11.27 45.55
CA GLY A 3 0.50 11.42 45.16
C GLY A 3 0.27 12.05 43.78
N THR A 4 1.12 13.00 43.37
CA THR A 4 1.02 13.64 42.04
C THR A 4 1.46 12.71 40.92
N GLY A 5 2.44 11.83 41.17
CA GLY A 5 2.88 10.82 40.20
C GLY A 5 1.84 9.72 39.98
N LEU A 6 1.23 9.20 41.06
CA LEU A 6 0.17 8.18 40.95
C LEU A 6 -1.06 8.71 40.21
N MET A 7 -1.47 9.95 40.50
CA MET A 7 -2.60 10.57 39.81
C MET A 7 -2.33 10.77 38.31
N LEU A 8 -1.11 11.17 37.94
CA LEU A 8 -0.71 11.30 36.55
C LEU A 8 -0.78 9.95 35.81
N ILE A 9 -0.28 8.88 36.45
CA ILE A 9 -0.34 7.51 35.89
C ILE A 9 -1.80 7.08 35.69
N LEU A 10 -2.68 7.33 36.65
CA LEU A 10 -4.10 6.95 36.53
C LEU A 10 -4.82 7.73 35.43
N ILE A 11 -4.57 9.04 35.31
CA ILE A 11 -5.16 9.88 34.25
C ILE A 11 -4.65 9.47 32.88
N LEU A 12 -3.34 9.23 32.72
CA LEU A 12 -2.76 8.74 31.47
C LEU A 12 -3.28 7.36 31.11
N SER A 13 -3.39 6.45 32.08
CA SER A 13 -3.95 5.11 31.88
C SER A 13 -5.42 5.19 31.45
N TYR A 14 -6.21 6.08 32.06
CA TYR A 14 -7.59 6.31 31.65
C TYR A 14 -7.69 6.94 30.26
N ALA A 15 -6.84 7.90 29.92
CA ALA A 15 -6.81 8.52 28.59
C ALA A 15 -6.44 7.49 27.51
N VAL A 16 -5.44 6.64 27.75
CA VAL A 16 -5.09 5.54 26.84
C VAL A 16 -6.23 4.55 26.72
N TYR A 17 -6.82 4.13 27.85
CA TYR A 17 -7.96 3.20 27.85
C TYR A 17 -9.17 3.77 27.08
N SER A 18 -9.53 5.04 27.31
CA SER A 18 -10.66 5.70 26.66
C SER A 18 -10.47 5.75 25.14
N ASN A 19 -9.30 6.17 24.66
CA ASN A 19 -9.00 6.24 23.21
C ASN A 19 -8.82 4.84 22.58
N THR A 20 -8.45 3.83 23.36
CA THR A 20 -8.32 2.44 22.90
C THR A 20 -9.68 1.77 22.72
N VAL A 21 -10.63 2.08 23.60
CA VAL A 21 -11.96 1.45 23.65
C VAL A 21 -12.97 2.16 22.74
N ASP A 22 -12.87 3.48 22.61
CA ASP A 22 -13.76 4.31 21.81
C ASP A 22 -12.99 4.96 20.66
N SER A 23 -12.50 4.11 19.75
CA SER A 23 -11.85 4.56 18.53
C SER A 23 -12.90 4.98 17.51
N GLU A 24 -12.76 6.19 16.97
CA GLU A 24 -13.53 6.68 15.83
C GLU A 24 -13.04 6.06 14.49
N TYR A 25 -12.03 5.20 14.54
CA TYR A 25 -11.54 4.46 13.37
C TYR A 25 -12.24 3.11 13.20
N TYR A 26 -12.64 2.83 11.96
CA TYR A 26 -13.24 1.58 11.51
C TYR A 26 -12.36 0.95 10.43
N GLY A 27 -11.99 -0.31 10.62
CA GLY A 27 -11.37 -1.13 9.60
C GLY A 27 -12.44 -1.80 8.76
N TYR A 28 -12.35 -1.72 7.44
CA TYR A 28 -13.25 -2.39 6.53
C TYR A 28 -12.50 -3.38 5.64
N GLU A 29 -13.19 -4.46 5.28
CA GLU A 29 -12.72 -5.46 4.35
C GLU A 29 -13.63 -5.46 3.12
N THR A 30 -12.99 -5.55 1.96
CA THR A 30 -13.64 -5.80 0.67
C THR A 30 -13.12 -7.10 0.10
N THR A 31 -13.85 -7.67 -0.86
CA THR A 31 -13.28 -8.73 -1.69
C THR A 31 -12.03 -8.18 -2.39
N ASN A 32 -11.12 -9.07 -2.76
CA ASN A 32 -9.90 -8.72 -3.48
C ASN A 32 -9.67 -9.83 -4.49
N THR A 33 -10.65 -9.96 -5.39
CA THR A 33 -10.75 -11.10 -6.31
C THR A 33 -10.18 -10.68 -7.64
N ASN A 34 -9.30 -11.49 -8.19
CA ASN A 34 -8.85 -11.31 -9.54
C ASN A 34 -9.78 -12.04 -10.52
N GLU A 35 -10.14 -11.36 -11.59
CA GLU A 35 -11.00 -11.87 -12.66
C GLU A 35 -10.29 -11.69 -14.00
N ILE A 36 -10.21 -12.77 -14.77
CA ILE A 36 -9.69 -12.72 -16.15
C ILE A 36 -10.77 -12.13 -17.05
N LEU A 37 -10.40 -11.14 -17.85
CA LEU A 37 -11.26 -10.53 -18.85
C LEU A 37 -11.38 -11.44 -20.08
N GLU A 38 -12.61 -11.70 -20.49
CA GLU A 38 -12.90 -12.34 -21.76
C GLU A 38 -12.75 -11.33 -22.90
N LEU A 39 -11.55 -11.26 -23.46
CA LEU A 39 -11.21 -10.37 -24.57
C LEU A 39 -11.86 -10.85 -25.88
N GLN A 40 -12.54 -9.94 -26.57
CA GLN A 40 -13.16 -10.16 -27.88
C GLN A 40 -12.37 -9.42 -28.95
N LEU A 41 -12.17 -10.03 -30.12
CA LEU A 41 -11.55 -9.36 -31.26
C LEU A 41 -12.50 -8.30 -31.84
N GLU A 42 -12.00 -7.09 -32.07
CA GLU A 42 -12.77 -6.03 -32.74
C GLU A 42 -12.94 -6.34 -34.22
N GLU A 43 -11.84 -6.71 -34.90
CA GLU A 43 -11.84 -7.23 -36.25
C GLU A 43 -11.12 -8.59 -36.32
N ASN A 44 -11.69 -9.53 -37.07
CA ASN A 44 -11.18 -10.89 -37.13
C ASN A 44 -9.75 -10.93 -37.71
N GLY A 45 -8.80 -11.46 -36.95
CA GLY A 45 -7.39 -11.56 -37.35
C GLY A 45 -6.56 -10.28 -37.14
N SER A 46 -7.17 -9.20 -36.65
CA SER A 46 -6.47 -7.99 -36.18
C SER A 46 -6.01 -8.16 -34.73
N ALA A 47 -4.90 -7.54 -34.34
CA ALA A 47 -4.42 -7.47 -32.96
C ALA A 47 -5.09 -6.31 -32.21
N ASP A 48 -6.42 -6.31 -32.23
CA ASP A 48 -7.26 -5.34 -31.55
C ASP A 48 -8.36 -6.07 -30.78
N TRP A 49 -8.34 -5.92 -29.46
CA TRP A 49 -9.23 -6.61 -28.55
C TRP A 49 -9.99 -5.63 -27.68
N TYR A 50 -11.23 -5.95 -27.35
CA TYR A 50 -12.01 -5.21 -26.38
C TYR A 50 -12.67 -6.12 -25.35
N ALA A 51 -12.90 -5.58 -24.14
CA ALA A 51 -13.72 -6.20 -23.11
C ALA A 51 -14.46 -5.14 -22.31
N THR A 52 -15.72 -5.39 -21.99
CA THR A 52 -16.53 -4.50 -21.14
C THR A 52 -16.68 -5.09 -19.75
N THR A 53 -16.42 -4.25 -18.74
CA THR A 53 -16.49 -4.60 -17.32
C THR A 53 -17.51 -3.72 -16.62
N LYS A 54 -18.10 -4.23 -15.53
CA LYS A 54 -18.98 -3.45 -14.66
C LYS A 54 -18.76 -3.89 -13.21
N SER A 55 -17.76 -3.30 -12.58
CA SER A 55 -17.33 -3.63 -11.23
C SER A 55 -16.50 -2.49 -10.64
N ALA A 56 -16.27 -2.52 -9.32
CA ALA A 56 -15.35 -1.62 -8.66
C ALA A 56 -13.93 -2.17 -8.80
N ILE A 57 -13.14 -1.58 -9.70
CA ILE A 57 -11.85 -2.12 -10.14
C ILE A 57 -10.70 -1.31 -9.53
N THR A 58 -9.73 -2.01 -8.98
CA THR A 58 -8.55 -1.40 -8.35
C THR A 58 -7.30 -1.53 -9.21
N TRP A 59 -7.12 -2.69 -9.83
CA TRP A 59 -5.97 -3.01 -10.67
C TRP A 59 -6.43 -3.57 -12.01
N ILE A 60 -5.63 -3.28 -13.04
CA ILE A 60 -5.66 -3.99 -14.32
C ILE A 60 -4.25 -4.47 -14.63
N ASN A 61 -4.13 -5.74 -14.97
CA ASN A 61 -2.88 -6.37 -15.41
C ASN A 61 -3.11 -6.87 -16.83
N VAL A 62 -2.26 -6.46 -17.77
CA VAL A 62 -2.28 -6.97 -19.15
C VAL A 62 -0.95 -7.64 -19.42
N SER A 63 -0.99 -8.91 -19.78
CA SER A 63 0.17 -9.70 -20.20
C SER A 63 0.01 -10.05 -21.68
N ILE A 64 1.06 -9.75 -22.45
CA ILE A 64 1.17 -10.12 -23.86
C ILE A 64 2.39 -11.01 -24.00
N GLU A 65 2.23 -12.14 -24.68
CA GLU A 65 3.28 -13.12 -24.97
C GLU A 65 3.24 -13.51 -26.46
N ASN A 66 4.36 -14.03 -26.95
CA ASN A 66 4.52 -14.51 -28.33
C ASN A 66 4.26 -13.44 -29.41
N ALA A 67 4.39 -12.15 -29.09
CA ALA A 67 4.37 -11.09 -30.09
C ALA A 67 5.65 -11.12 -30.95
N PRO A 68 5.60 -10.63 -32.21
CA PRO A 68 6.78 -10.51 -33.06
C PRO A 68 7.95 -9.77 -32.37
N LEU A 69 9.18 -10.23 -32.60
CA LEU A 69 10.42 -9.67 -32.00
C LEU A 69 10.87 -8.35 -32.67
N GLU A 70 9.91 -7.51 -33.04
CA GLU A 70 10.15 -6.20 -33.65
C GLU A 70 9.62 -5.11 -32.71
N ASP A 71 9.99 -3.85 -32.97
CA ASP A 71 9.49 -2.73 -32.18
C ASP A 71 7.97 -2.58 -32.39
N LEU A 72 7.20 -2.90 -31.36
CA LEU A 72 5.75 -2.81 -31.35
C LEU A 72 5.28 -1.78 -30.33
N THR A 73 4.15 -1.14 -30.62
CA THR A 73 3.49 -0.23 -29.68
C THR A 73 2.20 -0.87 -29.18
N VAL A 74 2.11 -1.10 -27.88
CA VAL A 74 0.88 -1.56 -27.23
C VAL A 74 0.12 -0.35 -26.73
N VAL A 75 -1.13 -0.24 -27.14
CA VAL A 75 -2.04 0.83 -26.73
C VAL A 75 -3.15 0.22 -25.91
N ILE A 76 -3.31 0.71 -24.67
CA ILE A 76 -4.42 0.32 -23.80
C ILE A 76 -5.27 1.56 -23.57
N GLU A 77 -6.55 1.46 -23.92
CA GLU A 77 -7.52 2.52 -23.76
C GLU A 77 -8.68 2.04 -22.88
N SER A 78 -9.13 2.90 -21.98
CA SER A 78 -10.32 2.71 -21.17
C SER A 78 -11.34 3.76 -21.56
N GLN A 79 -12.54 3.32 -21.92
CA GLN A 79 -13.65 4.17 -22.33
C GLN A 79 -14.82 4.04 -21.35
N GLY A 80 -15.49 5.16 -21.09
CA GLY A 80 -16.59 5.24 -20.13
C GLY A 80 -16.56 6.56 -19.35
N ILE A 81 -17.45 6.68 -18.38
CA ILE A 81 -17.50 7.83 -17.47
C ILE A 81 -16.34 7.72 -16.47
N GLU A 82 -15.51 8.77 -16.39
CA GLU A 82 -14.32 8.82 -15.51
C GLU A 82 -13.42 7.59 -15.71
N SER A 83 -13.08 7.37 -16.98
CA SER A 83 -12.41 6.16 -17.48
C SER A 83 -10.89 6.21 -17.37
N GLU A 84 -10.33 7.33 -16.93
CA GLU A 84 -8.90 7.54 -16.73
C GLU A 84 -8.33 6.59 -15.66
N TRP A 85 -7.06 6.22 -15.82
CA TRP A 85 -6.35 5.33 -14.92
C TRP A 85 -4.85 5.69 -14.90
N TYR A 86 -4.16 5.15 -13.90
CA TYR A 86 -2.77 5.48 -13.61
C TYR A 86 -1.83 4.37 -14.10
N TYR A 87 -0.78 4.76 -14.80
CA TYR A 87 0.25 3.84 -15.28
C TYR A 87 1.64 4.41 -15.01
N SER A 88 2.59 3.53 -14.68
CA SER A 88 4.02 3.80 -14.75
C SER A 88 4.72 2.48 -15.10
N PRO A 89 5.83 2.51 -15.87
CA PRO A 89 6.64 1.32 -16.14
C PRO A 89 7.14 0.63 -14.87
N ASN A 90 7.29 1.36 -13.76
CA ASN A 90 7.79 0.86 -12.49
C ASN A 90 6.69 0.25 -11.60
N LEU A 91 5.42 0.38 -11.98
CA LEU A 91 4.29 -0.01 -11.16
C LEU A 91 4.26 -1.53 -10.93
N GLY A 92 4.38 -1.95 -9.67
CA GLY A 92 4.31 -3.36 -9.28
C GLY A 92 5.57 -4.18 -9.60
N ILE A 93 6.71 -3.52 -9.82
CA ILE A 93 8.05 -4.14 -9.82
C ILE A 93 8.56 -4.16 -8.38
N LYS A 94 9.08 -5.31 -7.92
CA LYS A 94 9.48 -5.51 -6.52
C LYS A 94 10.68 -4.65 -6.07
N ASP A 95 11.58 -4.35 -7.01
CA ASP A 95 12.82 -3.62 -6.75
C ASP A 95 12.77 -2.17 -7.29
N ALA A 96 11.60 -1.72 -7.75
CA ALA A 96 11.41 -0.34 -8.14
C ALA A 96 11.08 0.49 -6.90
N ASP A 97 12.06 1.26 -6.44
CA ASP A 97 11.84 2.30 -5.44
C ASP A 97 11.45 3.61 -6.12
N ASN A 98 10.82 4.53 -5.37
CA ASN A 98 10.59 5.92 -5.78
C ASN A 98 9.52 6.17 -6.86
N PHE A 99 8.41 5.42 -6.87
CA PHE A 99 7.23 5.78 -7.67
C PHE A 99 5.99 6.08 -6.83
N VAL A 100 5.18 7.06 -7.24
CA VAL A 100 3.96 7.48 -6.53
C VAL A 100 2.83 7.77 -7.51
N CYS A 101 1.72 7.03 -7.41
CA CYS A 101 0.51 7.32 -8.20
C CYS A 101 -0.45 8.29 -7.51
N ASN A 102 -0.32 8.51 -6.19
CA ASN A 102 -1.25 9.31 -5.40
C ASN A 102 -0.86 10.81 -5.31
N GLU A 103 0.29 11.20 -5.86
CA GLU A 103 0.80 12.57 -5.79
C GLU A 103 1.25 13.03 -7.19
N PRO A 104 0.31 13.47 -8.04
CA PRO A 104 0.64 13.92 -9.39
C PRO A 104 1.45 15.22 -9.43
N GLN A 105 1.59 15.94 -8.31
CA GLN A 105 2.30 17.22 -8.20
C GLN A 105 3.00 17.32 -6.84
N SER A 106 4.01 16.47 -6.59
CA SER A 106 4.87 16.66 -5.42
C SER A 106 6.03 17.60 -5.77
N ASP A 107 6.49 18.38 -4.79
CA ASP A 107 7.72 19.19 -4.87
C ASP A 107 8.98 18.32 -5.14
N TYR A 108 8.82 16.99 -5.17
CA TYR A 108 9.83 15.97 -5.43
C TYR A 108 9.67 15.29 -6.80
N SER A 109 8.87 15.85 -7.72
CA SER A 109 8.67 15.33 -9.09
C SER A 109 9.96 15.15 -9.91
N GLY A 110 11.09 15.77 -9.52
CA GLY A 110 12.41 15.52 -10.10
C GLY A 110 13.20 14.34 -9.51
N LEU A 111 12.69 13.73 -8.44
CA LEU A 111 13.32 12.63 -7.67
C LEU A 111 12.44 11.36 -7.63
N LEU A 112 11.15 11.49 -7.91
CA LEU A 112 10.16 10.42 -7.87
C LEU A 112 9.48 10.27 -9.24
N ASP A 113 9.30 9.03 -9.68
CA ASP A 113 8.51 8.70 -10.86
C ASP A 113 7.01 8.78 -10.53
N THR A 114 6.28 9.69 -11.19
CA THR A 114 4.84 9.87 -10.95
C THR A 114 4.04 9.13 -12.00
N CYS A 115 3.02 8.38 -11.59
CA CYS A 115 2.16 7.66 -12.54
C CYS A 115 1.40 8.65 -13.45
N GLU A 116 1.36 8.36 -14.74
CA GLU A 116 0.60 9.12 -15.72
C GLU A 116 -0.89 8.83 -15.54
N TYR A 117 -1.70 9.89 -15.42
CA TYR A 117 -3.16 9.78 -15.34
C TYR A 117 -3.78 10.08 -16.71
N SER A 118 -4.23 9.04 -17.39
CA SER A 118 -4.80 9.13 -18.73
C SER A 118 -5.79 7.98 -18.97
N SER A 119 -6.75 8.17 -19.86
CA SER A 119 -7.62 7.07 -20.34
C SER A 119 -6.87 6.13 -21.30
N LYS A 120 -5.82 6.65 -21.95
CA LYS A 120 -5.05 5.96 -22.99
C LYS A 120 -3.57 5.97 -22.64
N HIS A 121 -2.95 4.80 -22.68
CA HIS A 121 -1.52 4.61 -22.44
C HIS A 121 -0.89 3.87 -23.62
N SER A 122 0.29 4.31 -24.03
CA SER A 122 1.05 3.77 -25.16
C SER A 122 2.42 3.31 -24.69
N ILE A 123 2.73 2.03 -24.87
CA ILE A 123 3.93 1.39 -24.32
C ILE A 123 4.71 0.73 -25.46
N LEU A 124 6.01 0.94 -25.48
CA LEU A 124 6.91 0.25 -26.42
C LEU A 124 7.19 -1.17 -25.93
N MET A 125 7.12 -2.15 -26.83
CA MET A 125 7.47 -3.55 -26.61
C MET A 125 8.66 -3.91 -27.48
N GLU A 126 9.76 -4.32 -26.84
CA GLU A 126 11.03 -4.64 -27.53
C GLU A 126 11.27 -6.16 -27.65
N ASN A 127 10.73 -6.98 -26.73
CA ASN A 127 11.12 -8.39 -26.57
C ASN A 127 10.00 -9.41 -26.85
N GLY A 128 8.96 -9.03 -27.60
CA GLY A 128 7.83 -9.91 -27.93
C GLY A 128 6.96 -10.34 -26.73
N SER A 129 7.27 -9.83 -25.54
CA SER A 129 6.51 -10.03 -24.31
C SER A 129 6.48 -8.74 -23.52
N LEU A 130 5.35 -8.50 -22.84
CA LEU A 130 5.15 -7.30 -22.05
C LEU A 130 4.14 -7.57 -20.93
N LEU A 131 4.46 -7.12 -19.73
CA LEU A 131 3.53 -7.10 -18.60
C LEU A 131 3.27 -5.66 -18.20
N ILE A 132 2.03 -5.23 -18.33
CA ILE A 132 1.56 -3.90 -17.95
C ILE A 132 0.72 -4.04 -16.70
N LYS A 133 1.00 -3.21 -15.70
CA LYS A 133 0.17 -3.07 -14.50
C LYS A 133 -0.32 -1.64 -14.43
N GLY A 134 -1.63 -1.50 -14.27
CA GLY A 134 -2.33 -0.22 -14.19
C GLY A 134 -3.13 -0.13 -12.91
N ARG A 135 -3.13 1.07 -12.31
CA ARG A 135 -3.94 1.38 -11.13
C ARG A 135 -5.20 2.13 -11.58
N VAL A 136 -6.37 1.51 -11.39
CA VAL A 136 -7.63 2.04 -11.92
C VAL A 136 -8.29 3.03 -10.95
N SER A 137 -8.33 2.72 -9.66
CA SER A 137 -8.87 3.62 -8.63
C SER A 137 -7.90 3.81 -7.47
N LEU A 138 -7.77 5.05 -7.00
CA LEU A 138 -7.04 5.37 -5.77
C LEU A 138 -7.93 5.33 -4.52
N ASN A 139 -9.25 5.32 -4.69
CA ASN A 139 -10.22 5.32 -3.59
C ASN A 139 -10.46 3.92 -3.01
N LEU A 140 -10.22 2.88 -3.81
CA LEU A 140 -10.37 1.49 -3.38
C LEU A 140 -9.11 0.95 -2.70
N PRO A 141 -9.25 0.05 -1.70
CA PRO A 141 -8.11 -0.50 -0.98
C PRO A 141 -7.25 -1.42 -1.86
N ILE A 142 -5.92 -1.28 -1.79
CA ILE A 142 -4.97 -2.07 -2.60
C ILE A 142 -5.07 -3.59 -2.37
N GLN A 143 -5.34 -4.00 -1.13
CA GLN A 143 -5.34 -5.41 -0.71
C GLN A 143 -6.70 -5.87 -0.14
N GLY A 144 -7.77 -5.14 -0.45
CA GLY A 144 -9.10 -5.42 0.10
C GLY A 144 -9.26 -5.06 1.57
N LYS A 145 -8.35 -4.27 2.15
CA LYS A 145 -8.47 -3.73 3.51
C LYS A 145 -8.21 -2.24 3.53
N GLY A 146 -9.02 -1.50 4.27
CA GLY A 146 -8.81 -0.07 4.49
C GLY A 146 -9.34 0.38 5.84
N TYR A 147 -9.08 1.65 6.16
CA TYR A 147 -9.51 2.27 7.40
C TYR A 147 -10.19 3.60 7.11
N ILE A 148 -11.17 3.95 7.93
CA ILE A 148 -11.87 5.23 7.86
C ILE A 148 -12.19 5.76 9.25
N GLU A 149 -12.18 7.07 9.40
CA GLU A 149 -12.64 7.78 10.59
C GLU A 149 -14.13 8.14 10.44
N SER A 150 -14.93 7.85 11.46
CA SER A 150 -16.37 8.11 11.48
C SER A 150 -16.90 8.18 12.91
N GLU A 151 -18.01 8.89 13.11
CA GLU A 151 -18.66 9.01 14.42
C GLU A 151 -19.32 7.69 14.89
N ASN A 152 -19.77 6.87 13.94
CA ASN A 152 -20.40 5.58 14.24
C ASN A 152 -20.24 4.58 13.07
N ILE A 153 -20.48 3.31 13.37
CA ILE A 153 -20.33 2.20 12.42
C ILE A 153 -21.31 2.30 11.24
N GLU A 154 -22.52 2.80 11.45
CA GLU A 154 -23.54 2.90 10.40
C GLU A 154 -23.14 3.95 9.35
N ASN A 155 -22.66 5.12 9.79
CA ASN A 155 -22.11 6.16 8.94
C ASN A 155 -20.87 5.65 8.18
N ALA A 156 -19.98 4.93 8.86
CA ALA A 156 -18.78 4.37 8.25
C ALA A 156 -19.15 3.35 7.16
N GLU A 157 -20.07 2.43 7.46
CA GLU A 157 -20.54 1.42 6.51
C GLU A 157 -21.20 2.05 5.29
N ASN A 158 -22.08 3.04 5.51
CA ASN A 158 -22.76 3.75 4.43
C ASN A 158 -21.77 4.49 3.52
N PHE A 159 -20.75 5.13 4.10
CA PHE A 159 -19.69 5.79 3.33
C PHE A 159 -18.87 4.79 2.51
N ILE A 160 -18.41 3.69 3.10
CA ILE A 160 -17.64 2.68 2.37
C ILE A 160 -18.48 2.07 1.23
N LYS A 161 -19.75 1.76 1.49
CA LYS A 161 -20.68 1.28 0.45
C LYS A 161 -20.90 2.31 -0.64
N SER A 162 -20.96 3.61 -0.32
CA SER A 162 -21.03 4.64 -1.36
C SER A 162 -19.75 4.69 -2.19
N VAL A 163 -18.56 4.63 -1.58
CA VAL A 163 -17.28 4.62 -2.32
C VAL A 163 -17.22 3.43 -3.29
N ILE A 164 -17.53 2.22 -2.83
CA ILE A 164 -17.51 1.01 -3.69
C ILE A 164 -18.55 1.13 -4.81
N ARG A 165 -19.76 1.63 -4.49
CA ARG A 165 -20.81 1.82 -5.49
C ARG A 165 -20.44 2.86 -6.52
N ASP A 166 -19.83 3.96 -6.10
CA ASP A 166 -19.43 5.06 -6.98
C ASP A 166 -18.28 4.62 -7.89
N GLU A 167 -17.41 3.71 -7.42
CA GLU A 167 -16.37 3.07 -8.23
C GLU A 167 -16.86 1.91 -9.10
N ASN A 168 -18.06 1.39 -8.85
CA ASN A 168 -18.70 0.37 -9.67
C ASN A 168 -19.22 0.98 -10.98
N LYS A 169 -18.30 1.18 -11.92
CA LYS A 169 -18.52 1.85 -13.21
C LYS A 169 -18.44 0.83 -14.34
N THR A 170 -19.20 1.09 -15.40
CA THR A 170 -19.05 0.36 -16.65
C THR A 170 -17.87 0.94 -17.43
N ARG A 171 -16.89 0.10 -17.78
CA ARG A 171 -15.69 0.48 -18.54
C ARG A 171 -15.48 -0.49 -19.69
N THR A 172 -15.22 0.03 -20.88
CA THR A 172 -14.76 -0.77 -22.02
C THR A 172 -13.26 -0.57 -22.17
N TRP A 173 -12.53 -1.66 -22.05
CA TRP A 173 -11.09 -1.72 -22.27
C TRP A 173 -10.85 -2.11 -23.71
N THR A 174 -10.00 -1.38 -24.40
CA THR A 174 -9.48 -1.71 -25.73
C THR A 174 -7.97 -1.87 -25.64
N ILE A 175 -7.45 -2.95 -26.21
CA ILE A 175 -6.03 -3.26 -26.24
C ILE A 175 -5.65 -3.50 -27.69
N SER A 176 -4.80 -2.65 -28.24
CA SER A 176 -4.38 -2.72 -29.64
C SER A 176 -2.87 -2.82 -29.72
N ILE A 177 -2.36 -3.64 -30.64
CA ILE A 177 -0.93 -3.76 -30.93
C ILE A 177 -0.66 -3.17 -32.31
N LEU A 178 0.20 -2.16 -32.36
CA LEU A 178 0.51 -1.41 -33.56
C LEU A 178 1.98 -1.55 -33.95
N ARG A 179 2.22 -1.45 -35.25
CA ARG A 179 3.53 -1.26 -35.88
C ARG A 179 3.45 -0.06 -36.81
N ASP A 180 4.33 0.92 -36.62
CA ASP A 180 4.35 2.16 -37.42
C ASP A 180 2.99 2.88 -37.50
N GLY A 181 2.13 2.70 -36.48
CA GLY A 181 0.79 3.28 -36.42
C GLY A 181 -0.33 2.43 -37.04
N GLU A 182 -0.02 1.25 -37.59
CA GLU A 182 -1.01 0.32 -38.14
C GLU A 182 -1.18 -0.91 -37.25
N ILE A 183 -2.42 -1.40 -37.09
CA ILE A 183 -2.73 -2.60 -36.30
C ILE A 183 -2.16 -3.84 -37.00
N ILE A 184 -1.44 -4.68 -36.25
CA ILE A 184 -0.84 -5.91 -36.79
C ILE A 184 -1.85 -7.08 -36.78
N SER A 185 -1.44 -8.24 -37.32
CA SER A 185 -2.24 -9.46 -37.18
C SER A 185 -2.15 -10.04 -35.77
N SER A 186 -3.24 -10.59 -35.25
CA SER A 186 -3.28 -11.32 -33.97
C SER A 186 -2.73 -12.76 -34.04
N GLU A 187 -2.31 -13.24 -35.21
CA GLU A 187 -1.85 -14.61 -35.37
C GLU A 187 -0.61 -14.90 -34.51
N GLY A 188 -0.72 -15.90 -33.63
CA GLY A 188 0.36 -16.33 -32.74
C GLY A 188 0.55 -15.50 -31.47
N ILE A 189 -0.21 -14.41 -31.30
CA ILE A 189 -0.12 -13.55 -30.11
C ILE A 189 -1.04 -14.07 -29.01
N GLU A 190 -0.50 -14.23 -27.80
CA GLU A 190 -1.26 -14.59 -26.61
C GLU A 190 -1.45 -13.34 -25.75
N ILE A 191 -2.70 -12.97 -25.51
CA ILE A 191 -3.05 -11.83 -24.66
C ILE A 191 -3.95 -12.30 -23.52
N ASN A 192 -3.63 -11.83 -22.32
CA ASN A 192 -4.44 -12.05 -21.14
C ASN A 192 -4.55 -10.74 -20.37
N ALA A 193 -5.77 -10.39 -19.96
CA ALA A 193 -6.04 -9.24 -19.14
C ALA A 193 -6.77 -9.69 -17.87
N GLU A 194 -6.34 -9.20 -16.72
CA GLU A 194 -6.86 -9.55 -15.41
C GLU A 194 -7.18 -8.25 -14.66
N ILE A 195 -8.35 -8.18 -14.03
CA ILE A 195 -8.76 -7.07 -13.19
C ILE A 195 -8.93 -7.53 -11.75
N THR A 196 -8.69 -6.63 -10.80
CA THR A 196 -8.98 -6.88 -9.38
C THR A 196 -10.25 -6.14 -8.98
N THR A 197 -11.28 -6.90 -8.59
CA THR A 197 -12.61 -6.40 -8.23
C THR A 197 -12.83 -6.38 -6.72
N HIS A 198 -13.67 -5.45 -6.28
CA HIS A 198 -14.00 -5.25 -4.87
C HIS A 198 -15.51 -5.14 -4.65
N ASP A 199 -15.99 -5.91 -3.68
CA ASP A 199 -17.32 -5.84 -3.10
C ASP A 199 -17.18 -5.69 -1.58
N PHE A 200 -18.15 -5.03 -0.95
CA PHE A 200 -18.15 -4.87 0.50
C PHE A 200 -18.31 -6.23 1.21
N VAL A 201 -17.44 -6.52 2.18
CA VAL A 201 -17.50 -7.75 2.99
C VAL A 201 -17.94 -7.43 4.42
N SER A 202 -17.15 -6.63 5.13
CA SER A 202 -17.39 -6.33 6.54
C SER A 202 -16.75 -5.02 6.97
N ILE A 203 -17.24 -4.49 8.09
CA ILE A 203 -16.64 -3.35 8.77
C ILE A 203 -16.64 -3.61 10.27
N GLU A 204 -15.53 -3.29 10.92
CA GLU A 204 -15.33 -3.49 12.34
C GLU A 204 -14.70 -2.24 12.95
N GLN A 205 -15.13 -1.88 14.15
CA GLN A 205 -14.46 -0.82 14.90
C GLN A 205 -13.03 -1.28 15.22
N PHE A 206 -12.06 -0.46 14.88
CA PHE A 206 -10.68 -0.72 15.24
C PHE A 206 -10.57 -0.67 16.77
N LYS A 207 -10.14 -1.77 17.39
CA LYS A 207 -9.95 -1.86 18.84
C LYS A 207 -8.53 -2.29 19.11
N LEU A 208 -7.80 -1.45 19.82
CA LEU A 208 -6.49 -1.83 20.35
C LEU A 208 -6.70 -2.79 21.52
N ASN A 209 -5.85 -3.82 21.64
CA ASN A 209 -5.91 -4.71 22.78
C ASN A 209 -5.24 -4.02 23.98
N PRO A 210 -5.98 -3.62 25.03
CA PRO A 210 -5.43 -2.83 26.12
C PRO A 210 -4.31 -3.56 26.87
N ILE A 211 -4.34 -4.90 26.93
CA ILE A 211 -3.28 -5.69 27.57
C ILE A 211 -2.00 -5.62 26.75
N GLN A 212 -2.11 -5.74 25.42
CA GLN A 212 -0.98 -5.68 24.52
C GLN A 212 -0.35 -4.27 24.52
N GLU A 213 -1.17 -3.23 24.42
CA GLU A 213 -0.70 -1.84 24.49
C GLU A 213 -0.05 -1.51 25.83
N THR A 214 -0.61 -2.03 26.93
CA THR A 214 0.00 -1.87 28.27
C THR A 214 1.35 -2.59 28.34
N ALA A 215 1.48 -3.78 27.76
CA ALA A 215 2.74 -4.53 27.73
C ALA A 215 3.82 -3.78 26.94
N TYR A 216 3.50 -3.25 25.76
CA TYR A 216 4.43 -2.44 24.98
C TYR A 216 4.81 -1.14 25.69
N SER A 217 3.85 -0.45 26.29
CA SER A 217 4.09 0.76 27.09
C SER A 217 5.00 0.48 28.29
N PHE A 218 4.77 -0.62 29.01
CA PHE A 218 5.59 -1.04 30.14
C PHE A 218 7.01 -1.42 29.69
N ALA A 219 7.15 -2.17 28.59
CA ALA A 219 8.45 -2.54 28.05
C ALA A 219 9.28 -1.31 27.68
N SER A 220 8.66 -0.32 27.03
CA SER A 220 9.29 0.98 26.71
C SER A 220 9.73 1.71 27.97
N LEU A 221 8.86 1.81 28.98
CA LEU A 221 9.17 2.44 30.27
C LEU A 221 10.35 1.75 30.97
N ALA A 222 10.31 0.42 31.08
CA ALA A 222 11.37 -0.37 31.68
C ALA A 222 12.70 -0.21 30.92
N GLY A 223 12.66 -0.15 29.59
CA GLY A 223 13.82 0.14 28.74
C GLY A 223 14.44 1.50 29.03
N CYS A 224 13.63 2.56 29.10
CA CYS A 224 14.09 3.90 29.47
C CYS A 224 14.72 3.93 30.87
N PHE A 225 14.07 3.31 31.87
CA PHE A 225 14.62 3.21 33.22
C PHE A 225 15.93 2.41 33.25
N PHE A 226 16.03 1.34 32.48
CA PHE A 226 17.25 0.55 32.38
C PHE A 226 18.41 1.40 31.85
N LEU A 227 18.19 2.17 30.78
CA LEU A 227 19.23 3.04 30.21
C LEU A 227 19.64 4.16 31.18
N VAL A 228 18.69 4.79 31.88
CA VAL A 228 18.97 5.92 32.78
C VAL A 228 19.57 5.50 34.11
N LEU A 229 19.18 4.35 34.67
CA LEU A 229 19.70 3.90 35.97
C LEU A 229 20.83 2.91 35.84
N VAL A 230 20.67 1.83 35.07
CA VAL A 230 21.60 0.69 35.11
C VAL A 230 22.94 1.05 34.49
N ILE A 231 22.95 1.79 33.37
CA ILE A 231 24.21 2.19 32.71
C ILE A 231 25.05 3.09 33.64
N PRO A 232 24.54 4.20 34.21
CA PRO A 232 25.32 5.02 35.14
C PRO A 232 25.76 4.28 36.39
N LEU A 233 24.92 3.39 36.94
CA LEU A 233 25.27 2.60 38.12
C LEU A 233 26.42 1.65 37.82
N MET A 234 26.42 0.98 36.66
CA MET A 234 27.52 0.11 36.24
C MET A 234 28.84 0.89 36.11
N ILE A 235 28.79 2.09 35.52
CA ILE A 235 29.95 2.99 35.42
C ILE A 235 30.45 3.37 36.83
N TYR A 236 29.55 3.76 37.73
CA TYR A 236 29.87 4.15 39.11
C TYR A 236 30.49 2.99 39.91
N TYR A 237 29.91 1.79 39.87
CA TYR A 237 30.46 0.66 40.60
C TYR A 237 31.79 0.17 40.00
N SER A 238 31.94 0.25 38.68
CA SER A 238 33.21 -0.05 38.00
C SER A 238 34.31 0.92 38.43
N SER A 239 34.01 2.22 38.56
CA SER A 239 34.99 3.22 39.02
C SER A 239 35.41 2.99 40.47
N ILE A 240 34.46 2.73 41.38
CA ILE A 240 34.72 2.41 42.79
C ILE A 240 35.56 1.13 42.92
N TYR A 241 35.25 0.09 42.15
CA TYR A 241 36.01 -1.16 42.19
C TYR A 241 37.45 -0.97 41.70
N ARG A 242 37.64 -0.17 40.65
CA ARG A 242 38.97 0.20 40.14
C ARG A 242 39.76 1.00 41.18
N GLU A 243 39.11 1.91 41.88
CA GLU A 243 39.72 2.72 42.93
C GLU A 243 40.22 1.86 44.09
N LYS A 244 39.38 0.97 44.63
CA LYS A 244 39.76 0.03 45.70
C LYS A 244 40.94 -0.86 45.30
N ARG A 245 40.92 -1.43 44.09
CA ARG A 245 42.03 -2.26 43.59
C ARG A 245 43.34 -1.47 43.50
N ASN A 246 43.27 -0.22 43.03
CA ASN A 246 44.45 0.64 42.93
C ASN A 246 45.00 1.02 44.31
N GLU A 247 44.14 1.23 45.31
CA GLU A 247 44.55 1.43 46.70
C GLU A 247 45.25 0.20 47.29
N GLU A 248 44.70 -1.00 47.08
CA GLU A 248 45.32 -2.26 47.53
C GLU A 248 46.72 -2.47 46.92
N ILE A 249 46.89 -2.19 45.62
CA ILE A 249 48.19 -2.25 44.95
C ILE A 249 49.16 -1.22 45.54
N ARG A 250 48.70 0.02 45.82
CA ARG A 250 49.55 1.05 46.44
C ARG A 250 49.98 0.69 47.86
N LEU A 251 49.10 0.08 48.64
CA LEU A 251 49.40 -0.35 50.01
C LEU A 251 50.37 -1.53 50.04
N SER A 252 50.21 -2.48 49.13
CA SER A 252 51.13 -3.63 49.00
C SER A 252 52.50 -3.26 48.43
N ALA A 253 52.59 -2.25 47.55
CA ALA A 253 53.87 -1.74 47.04
C ALA A 253 54.67 -0.90 48.05
N LYS A 254 54.07 -0.53 49.19
CA LYS A 254 54.71 0.26 50.27
C LYS A 254 55.29 -0.61 51.40
N LYS A 255 55.17 -1.93 51.29
CA LYS A 255 55.69 -2.92 52.25
C LYS A 255 56.92 -3.59 51.67
#